data_AF-A0A9D7QIL5-F1
#
_entry.id   AF-A0A9D7QIL5-F1
#
_cell.length_a   1.000
_cell.length_b   1.000
_cell.length_c   1.000
_cell.angle_alpha   90.00
_cell.angle_beta   90.00
_cell.angle_gamma   90.00
#
_symmetry.space_group_name_H-M   'P 1'
#
loop_
_entity.id
_entity.type
_entity.pdbx_description
1 polymer ?
#
loop_
_entity_poly.entity_id
_entity_poly.type
_entity_poly.pdbx_seq_one_letter_code
_entity_poly.pdbx_strand_id
1 'polypeptide(L)'
;MNDRVRLAKYLFSLEAALGILSIGGAALFGAAYSSKSMWLAFPLIFVPFSALWALFCYGAYKGLTSPNVFSNLVFWLFVVGHLFAFPIGTAISGACIWLWRDLSPRSNGRRGTVVAEQRVPADGPATERGP
;
A
#
# COMPACT_ATOMS: atom_id res chain seq x y z
N MET A 1 -3.29 -2.96 16.51
CA MET A 1 -2.79 -2.01 15.48
C MET A 1 -1.34 -2.28 15.07
N ASN A 2 -0.43 -2.55 16.02
CA ASN A 2 0.99 -2.81 15.72
C ASN A 2 1.25 -3.99 14.77
N ASP A 3 0.50 -5.10 14.89
CA ASP A 3 0.73 -6.29 14.04
C ASP A 3 0.39 -6.06 12.57
N ARG A 4 -0.63 -5.22 12.31
CA ARG A 4 -1.06 -4.89 10.93
C ARG A 4 -0.09 -3.95 10.25
N VAL A 5 0.53 -3.03 10.99
CA VAL A 5 1.60 -2.18 10.47
C VAL A 5 2.85 -3.01 10.18
N ARG A 6 3.20 -3.97 11.03
CA ARG A 6 4.28 -4.93 10.74
C ARG A 6 3.97 -5.76 9.50
N LEU A 7 2.73 -6.26 9.37
CA LEU A 7 2.30 -7.02 8.20
C LEU A 7 2.39 -6.18 6.92
N ALA A 8 2.00 -4.89 6.97
CA ALA A 8 2.18 -3.94 5.87
C ALA A 8 3.65 -3.86 5.44
N LYS A 9 4.55 -3.66 6.40
CA LYS A 9 5.99 -3.55 6.14
C LYS A 9 6.53 -4.83 5.51
N TYR A 10 6.14 -6.00 6.01
CA TYR A 10 6.57 -7.28 5.43
C TYR A 10 6.04 -7.46 4.01
N LEU A 11 4.76 -7.14 3.75
CA LEU A 11 4.18 -7.25 2.42
C LEU A 11 4.87 -6.32 1.41
N PHE A 12 5.05 -5.06 1.76
CA PHE A 12 5.73 -4.09 0.89
C PHE A 12 7.22 -4.41 0.73
N SER A 13 7.89 -4.94 1.75
CA SER A 13 9.29 -5.35 1.65
C SER A 13 9.47 -6.60 0.80
N LEU A 14 8.54 -7.56 0.91
CA LEU A 14 8.53 -8.78 0.09
C LEU A 14 8.29 -8.42 -1.38
N GLU A 15 7.31 -7.57 -1.65
CA GLU A 15 7.04 -7.13 -3.02
C GLU A 15 8.22 -6.34 -3.58
N ALA A 16 8.78 -5.39 -2.82
CA ALA A 16 9.97 -4.66 -3.27
C ALA A 16 11.14 -5.61 -3.60
N ALA A 17 11.35 -6.67 -2.82
CA ALA A 17 12.36 -7.68 -3.10
C ALA A 17 12.04 -8.49 -4.38
N LEU A 18 10.79 -8.89 -4.58
CA LEU A 18 10.33 -9.60 -5.78
C LEU A 18 10.44 -8.73 -7.04
N GLY A 19 10.04 -7.47 -6.97
CA GLY A 19 10.17 -6.50 -8.05
C GLY A 19 11.63 -6.21 -8.40
N ILE A 20 12.50 -6.01 -7.41
CA ILE A 20 13.95 -5.87 -7.63
C ILE A 20 14.52 -7.14 -8.27
N LEU A 21 14.15 -8.33 -7.79
CA LEU A 21 14.60 -9.59 -8.38
C LEU A 21 14.15 -9.73 -9.84
N SER A 22 12.92 -9.35 -10.16
CA SER A 22 12.37 -9.32 -11.53
C SER A 22 13.12 -8.33 -12.43
N ILE A 23 13.35 -7.10 -11.95
CA ILE A 23 14.14 -6.08 -12.67
C ILE A 23 15.57 -6.58 -12.89
N GLY A 24 16.15 -7.27 -11.91
CA GLY A 24 17.45 -7.94 -12.03
C GLY A 24 17.45 -8.99 -13.14
N GLY A 25 16.45 -9.86 -13.17
CA GLY A 25 16.29 -10.84 -14.25
C GLY A 25 16.18 -10.19 -15.62
N ALA A 26 15.34 -9.15 -15.77
CA ALA A 26 15.13 -8.44 -17.03
C ALA A 26 16.39 -7.68 -17.48
N ALA A 27 17.07 -7.00 -16.56
CA ALA A 27 18.32 -6.28 -16.84
C ALA A 27 19.44 -7.27 -17.23
N LEU A 28 19.50 -8.43 -16.58
CA LEU A 28 20.47 -9.48 -16.89
C LEU A 28 20.22 -10.07 -18.27
N PHE A 29 18.96 -10.37 -18.59
CA PHE A 29 18.55 -10.89 -19.89
C PHE A 29 18.84 -9.88 -21.02
N GLY A 30 18.51 -8.60 -20.79
CA GLY A 30 18.80 -7.51 -21.72
C GLY A 30 20.30 -7.29 -21.93
N ALA A 31 21.10 -7.35 -20.86
CA ALA A 31 22.54 -7.23 -20.94
C ALA A 31 23.20 -8.42 -21.65
N ALA A 32 22.68 -9.64 -21.46
CA ALA A 32 23.17 -10.85 -22.10
C ALA A 32 22.93 -10.85 -23.62
N TYR A 33 21.83 -10.25 -24.10
CA TYR A 33 21.51 -10.17 -25.54
C TYR A 33 22.15 -8.98 -26.26
N SER A 34 22.45 -7.87 -25.56
CA SER A 34 22.72 -6.58 -26.20
C SER A 34 24.21 -6.18 -26.29
N SER A 35 25.12 -6.71 -25.46
CA SER A 35 26.47 -6.11 -25.35
C SER A 35 27.63 -7.08 -25.11
N LYS A 36 28.80 -6.76 -25.70
CA LYS A 36 30.12 -7.34 -25.39
C LYS A 36 30.58 -7.06 -23.94
N SER A 37 29.91 -6.18 -23.20
CA SER A 37 30.23 -5.84 -21.80
C SER A 37 28.98 -5.88 -20.90
N MET A 38 28.56 -7.11 -20.58
CA MET A 38 27.46 -7.44 -19.68
C MET A 38 27.61 -6.79 -18.29
N TRP A 39 28.85 -6.69 -17.80
CA TRP A 39 29.20 -6.19 -16.47
C TRP A 39 28.97 -4.67 -16.30
N LEU A 40 28.95 -3.90 -17.39
CA LEU A 40 28.72 -2.46 -17.35
C LEU A 40 27.27 -2.10 -17.66
N ALA A 41 26.64 -2.79 -18.61
CA ALA A 41 25.24 -2.52 -18.99
C ALA A 41 24.23 -2.96 -17.92
N PHE A 42 24.50 -4.09 -17.24
CA PHE A 42 23.64 -4.62 -16.18
C PHE A 42 23.41 -3.64 -15.02
N PRO A 43 24.45 -3.14 -14.30
CA PRO A 43 24.24 -2.24 -13.17
C PRO A 43 23.64 -0.90 -13.59
N LEU A 44 23.95 -0.42 -14.81
CA LEU A 44 23.48 0.87 -15.32
C LEU A 44 21.96 0.88 -15.55
N ILE A 45 21.36 -0.28 -15.85
CA ILE A 45 19.90 -0.44 -15.96
C ILE A 45 19.32 -0.88 -14.61
N PHE A 46 19.95 -1.84 -13.94
CA PHE A 46 19.44 -2.43 -12.71
C PHE A 46 19.30 -1.42 -11.56
N VAL A 47 20.34 -0.60 -11.33
CA VAL A 47 20.39 0.34 -10.19
C VAL A 47 19.29 1.41 -10.25
N PRO A 48 19.14 2.19 -11.34
CA PRO A 48 18.11 3.24 -11.38
C PRO A 48 16.69 2.66 -11.35
N PHE A 49 16.43 1.55 -12.06
CA PHE A 49 15.10 0.93 -12.05
C PHE A 49 14.76 0.32 -10.69
N SER A 50 15.71 -0.32 -10.01
CA SER A 50 15.52 -0.85 -8.65
C SER A 50 15.28 0.28 -7.64
N ALA A 51 16.02 1.38 -7.75
CA ALA A 51 15.83 2.55 -6.89
C ALA A 51 14.45 3.20 -7.10
N LEU A 52 14.02 3.35 -8.36
CA LEU A 52 12.68 3.85 -8.70
C LEU A 52 11.59 2.93 -8.16
N TRP A 53 11.74 1.61 -8.30
CA TRP A 53 10.79 0.63 -7.77
C TRP A 53 10.70 0.69 -6.23
N ALA A 54 11.84 0.73 -5.55
CA ALA A 54 11.89 0.84 -4.10
C ALA A 54 11.24 2.15 -3.61
N LEU A 55 11.48 3.26 -4.31
CA LEU A 55 10.87 4.56 -4.00
C LEU A 55 9.35 4.52 -4.22
N PHE A 56 8.89 3.84 -5.28
CA PHE A 56 7.47 3.63 -5.55
C PHE A 56 6.79 2.81 -4.45
N CYS A 57 7.41 1.69 -4.03
CA CYS A 57 6.92 0.87 -2.92
C CYS A 57 6.89 1.65 -1.60
N TYR A 58 7.91 2.47 -1.32
CA TYR A 58 7.95 3.34 -0.15
C TYR A 58 6.83 4.40 -0.19
N GLY A 59 6.57 4.98 -1.37
CA GLY A 59 5.46 5.90 -1.61
C GLY A 59 4.10 5.27 -1.33
N ALA A 60 3.88 4.03 -1.80
CA ALA A 60 2.67 3.27 -1.55
C ALA A 60 2.48 2.93 -0.06
N TYR A 61 3.56 2.54 0.65
CA TYR A 61 3.52 2.35 2.10
C TYR A 61 3.16 3.65 2.84
N LYS A 62 3.77 4.78 2.47
CA LYS A 62 3.41 6.09 3.06
C LYS A 62 1.96 6.46 2.77
N GLY A 63 1.44 6.13 1.58
CA GLY A 63 0.03 6.35 1.20
C GLY A 63 -0.96 5.61 2.08
N LEU A 64 -0.57 4.43 2.59
CA LEU A 64 -1.36 3.66 3.53
C LEU A 64 -1.40 4.29 4.93
N THR A 65 -0.32 4.95 5.35
CA THR A 65 -0.14 5.43 6.73
C THR A 65 -0.29 6.94 6.91
N SER A 66 -0.37 7.72 5.82
CA SER A 66 -0.38 9.18 5.85
C SER A 66 -1.62 9.74 5.13
N PRO A 67 -2.22 10.85 5.61
CA PRO A 67 -3.38 11.46 4.98
C PRO A 67 -3.07 12.22 3.66
N ASN A 68 -1.85 12.15 3.14
CA ASN A 68 -1.44 12.86 1.93
C ASN A 68 -2.11 12.28 0.67
N VAL A 69 -2.84 13.12 -0.07
CA VAL A 69 -3.58 12.75 -1.30
C VAL A 69 -2.64 12.16 -2.35
N PHE A 70 -1.45 12.75 -2.54
CA PHE A 70 -0.48 12.27 -3.52
C PHE A 70 -0.01 10.85 -3.22
N SER A 71 0.32 10.54 -1.96
CA SER A 71 0.75 9.20 -1.56
C SER A 71 -0.38 8.18 -1.65
N ASN A 72 -1.63 8.58 -1.38
CA ASN A 72 -2.81 7.72 -1.55
C ASN A 72 -3.05 7.40 -3.04
N LEU A 73 -2.76 8.34 -3.95
CA LEU A 73 -2.83 8.14 -5.39
C LEU A 73 -1.77 7.14 -5.87
N VAL A 74 -0.53 7.24 -5.35
CA VAL A 74 0.55 6.26 -5.60
C VAL A 74 0.16 4.87 -5.10
N PHE A 75 -0.46 4.77 -3.92
CA PHE A 75 -0.97 3.51 -3.38
C PHE A 75 -2.04 2.87 -4.28
N TRP A 76 -3.02 3.65 -4.75
CA TRP A 76 -4.03 3.14 -5.67
C TRP A 76 -3.45 2.75 -7.03
N LEU A 77 -2.48 3.50 -7.55
CA LEU A 77 -1.78 3.15 -8.78
C LEU A 77 -1.04 1.81 -8.63
N PHE A 78 -0.41 1.58 -7.48
CA PHE A 78 0.24 0.31 -7.14
C PHE A 78 -0.77 -0.85 -7.14
N VAL A 79 -1.92 -0.66 -6.48
CA VAL A 79 -3.00 -1.67 -6.40
C VAL A 79 -3.57 -2.00 -7.78
N VAL A 80 -3.81 -0.98 -8.62
CA VAL A 80 -4.31 -1.17 -9.99
C VAL A 80 -3.27 -1.89 -10.85
N GLY A 81 -2.00 -1.48 -10.79
CA GLY A 81 -0.91 -2.14 -11.52
C GLY A 81 -0.77 -3.62 -11.15
N HIS A 82 -0.87 -3.95 -9.87
CA HIS A 82 -0.83 -5.32 -9.38
C HIS A 82 -2.10 -6.12 -9.68
N LEU A 83 -3.24 -5.47 -9.92
CA LEU A 83 -4.47 -6.13 -10.32
C LEU A 83 -4.31 -6.86 -11.66
N PHE A 84 -3.50 -6.29 -12.57
CA PHE A 84 -3.18 -6.87 -13.87
C PHE A 84 -2.11 -7.97 -13.80
N ALA A 85 -1.35 -8.06 -12.70
CA ALA A 85 -0.34 -9.08 -12.48
C ALA A 85 -0.96 -10.33 -11.83
N PHE A 86 -1.79 -11.06 -12.58
CA PHE A 86 -2.45 -12.28 -12.10
C PHE A 86 -1.45 -13.46 -12.02
N PRO A 87 -1.51 -14.35 -11.00
CA PRO A 87 -2.41 -14.38 -9.84
C PRO A 87 -1.84 -13.74 -8.56
N ILE A 88 -0.51 -13.55 -8.47
CA ILE A 88 0.18 -13.13 -7.24
C ILE A 88 -0.10 -11.65 -6.93
N GLY A 89 -0.10 -10.78 -7.94
CA GLY A 89 -0.39 -9.37 -7.77
C GLY A 89 -1.81 -9.11 -7.30
N THR A 90 -2.79 -9.89 -7.76
CA THR A 90 -4.18 -9.77 -7.32
C THR A 90 -4.35 -10.08 -5.83
N ALA A 91 -3.64 -11.09 -5.32
CA ALA A 91 -3.63 -11.41 -3.89
C ALA A 91 -2.98 -10.29 -3.05
N ILE A 92 -1.88 -9.71 -3.55
CA ILE A 92 -1.21 -8.57 -2.92
C ILE A 92 -2.13 -7.34 -2.89
N SER A 93 -2.80 -7.03 -3.99
CA SER A 93 -3.79 -5.96 -4.07
C SER A 93 -4.94 -6.15 -3.07
N GLY A 94 -5.44 -7.38 -2.92
CA GLY A 94 -6.45 -7.70 -1.92
C GLY A 94 -5.97 -7.45 -0.48
N ALA A 95 -4.75 -7.87 -0.16
CA ALA A 95 -4.13 -7.63 1.14
C ALA A 95 -3.92 -6.13 1.41
N CYS A 96 -3.49 -5.37 0.40
CA CYS A 96 -3.33 -3.91 0.46
C CYS A 96 -4.66 -3.21 0.71
N ILE A 97 -5.74 -3.57 -0.01
CA ILE A 97 -7.08 -3.00 0.18
C ILE A 97 -7.61 -3.32 1.59
N TRP A 98 -7.41 -4.56 2.06
CA TRP A 98 -7.81 -4.96 3.41
C TRP A 98 -7.07 -4.14 4.48
N LEU A 99 -5.75 -3.95 4.33
CA LEU A 99 -4.96 -3.09 5.21
C LEU A 99 -5.41 -1.63 5.15
N TRP A 100 -5.70 -1.10 3.96
CA TRP A 100 -6.17 0.28 3.79
C TRP A 100 -7.48 0.51 4.55
N ARG A 101 -8.41 -0.46 4.52
CA ARG A 101 -9.67 -0.35 5.24
C ARG A 101 -9.50 -0.23 6.76
N ASP A 102 -8.44 -0.79 7.34
CA ASP A 102 -8.23 -0.77 8.80
C ASP A 102 -7.18 0.25 9.28
N LEU A 103 -6.27 0.70 8.41
CA LEU A 103 -5.22 1.66 8.76
C LEU A 103 -5.49 3.08 8.26
N SER A 104 -6.41 3.26 7.30
CA SER A 104 -6.71 4.57 6.76
C SER A 104 -7.44 5.43 7.82
N PRO A 105 -6.94 6.65 8.12
CA PRO A 105 -7.55 7.56 9.11
C PRO A 105 -9.04 7.83 8.86
N ARG A 106 -9.48 7.74 7.59
CA ARG A 106 -10.87 7.91 7.17
C ARG A 106 -11.81 6.79 7.62
N SER A 107 -11.33 5.55 7.79
CA SER A 107 -12.21 4.45 8.23
C SER A 107 -12.42 4.45 9.75
N ASN A 108 -11.39 4.87 10.51
CA ASN A 108 -11.45 4.95 11.97
C ASN A 108 -12.39 6.06 12.46
N GLY A 109 -12.45 7.19 11.75
CA GLY A 109 -13.43 8.24 12.03
C GLY A 109 -14.88 7.76 11.89
N ARG A 110 -15.15 6.85 10.95
CA ARG A 110 -16.49 6.30 10.70
C ARG A 110 -16.92 5.24 11.72
N ARG A 111 -15.99 4.46 12.28
CA ARG A 111 -16.30 3.55 13.41
C ARG A 111 -16.50 4.31 14.71
N GLY A 112 -15.74 5.40 14.93
CA GLY A 112 -15.90 6.24 16.12
C GLY A 112 -17.26 6.91 16.19
N THR A 113 -17.78 7.42 15.07
CA THR A 113 -19.11 8.05 15.03
C THR A 113 -20.25 7.06 15.20
N VAL A 114 -20.19 5.87 14.59
CA VAL A 114 -21.23 4.84 14.76
C VAL A 114 -21.31 4.33 16.21
N VAL A 115 -20.16 4.18 16.89
CA VAL A 115 -20.13 3.76 18.30
C VAL A 115 -20.55 4.91 19.25
N ALA A 116 -20.27 6.16 18.90
CA ALA A 116 -20.69 7.32 19.69
C ALA A 116 -22.21 7.57 19.56
N GLU A 117 -22.78 7.42 18.37
CA GLU A 117 -24.22 7.62 18.12
C GLU A 117 -25.07 6.50 18.76
N GLN A 118 -24.57 5.27 18.76
CA GLN A 118 -25.24 4.13 19.38
C GLN A 118 -25.19 4.13 20.92
N ARG A 119 -24.37 5.00 21.53
CA ARG A 119 -24.24 5.14 23.00
C ARG A 119 -25.11 6.24 23.60
N VAL A 120 -25.86 7.01 22.82
CA VAL A 120 -26.84 7.96 23.37
C VAL A 120 -28.14 7.19 23.60
N PRO A 121 -28.51 6.84 24.86
CA PRO A 121 -29.83 6.29 25.13
C PRO A 121 -30.84 7.40 24.85
N ALA A 122 -31.93 7.07 24.16
CA ALA A 122 -33.02 7.97 23.84
C ALA A 122 -33.90 8.31 25.07
N ASP A 123 -33.31 8.44 26.26
CA ASP A 123 -34.02 8.74 27.51
C ASP A 123 -33.57 10.11 28.02
N GLY A 124 -34.06 11.16 27.36
CA GLY A 124 -34.13 12.50 27.94
C GLY A 124 -35.46 12.61 28.71
N PRO A 125 -35.46 13.03 29.99
CA PRO A 125 -36.66 13.01 30.81
C PRO A 125 -37.72 13.97 30.29
N ALA A 126 -38.96 13.46 30.27
CA ALA A 126 -40.16 14.19 29.93
C ALA A 126 -40.23 15.49 30.74
N THR A 127 -40.52 16.56 30.00
CA THR A 127 -40.83 17.87 30.51
C THR A 127 -42.06 17.81 31.43
N GLU A 128 -41.86 17.86 32.75
CA GLU A 128 -42.94 18.23 33.66
C GLU A 128 -43.09 19.76 33.62
N ARG A 129 -43.97 20.22 32.72
CA ARG A 129 -44.69 21.48 32.89
C ARG A 129 -46.04 21.14 33.52
N GLY A 130 -46.25 21.60 34.75
CA GLY A 130 -47.55 21.62 35.40
C GLY A 130 -47.71 22.96 36.15
N PRO A 131 -48.89 23.59 36.09
CA PRO A 131 -49.15 24.99 36.44
C PRO A 131 -49.09 25.33 37.93
#